data_AF-A0A1W6L8V1-F1
#
_entry.id   AF-A0A1W6L8V1-F1
#
_cell.length_a   1.000
_cell.length_b   1.000
_cell.length_c   1.000
_cell.angle_alpha   90.00
_cell.angle_beta   90.00
_cell.angle_gamma   90.00
#
_symmetry.space_group_name_H-M   'P 1'
#
loop_
_entity.id
_entity.type
_entity.pdbx_description
1 polymer ?
#
loop_
_entity_poly.entity_id
_entity_poly.type
_entity_poly.pdbx_seq_one_letter_code
_entity_poly.pdbx_strand_id
1 'polypeptide(L)'
;MSTYENATVVRERIIVHGHPGELHIRLLHGENGDAGRKCIHRIQMGPGGRLQSDIVYLYDTTVPAEKVELDFEVLARGGLVSVGQLHHTEFMLNRGVRHARSQG
;
A
#
# COMPACT_ATOMS: atom_id res chain seq x y z
N MET A 1 3.13 -9.31 14.20
CA MET A 1 3.35 -8.74 12.85
C MET A 1 2.48 -9.53 11.89
N SER A 2 1.50 -8.91 11.23
CA SER A 2 0.77 -9.58 10.13
C SER A 2 1.72 -9.62 8.94
N THR A 3 2.38 -10.77 8.78
CA THR A 3 3.06 -11.14 7.54
C THR A 3 1.96 -11.50 6.56
N TYR A 4 1.70 -10.62 5.60
CA TYR A 4 0.85 -10.89 4.43
C TYR A 4 1.52 -11.94 3.50
N GLU A 5 2.10 -13.00 4.09
CA GLU A 5 2.86 -14.06 3.42
C GLU A 5 1.98 -14.87 2.46
N ASN A 6 0.67 -14.90 2.70
CA ASN A 6 -0.32 -15.62 1.90
C ASN A 6 -1.33 -14.64 1.26
N ALA A 7 -0.85 -13.55 0.68
CA ALA A 7 -1.71 -12.55 0.07
C ALA A 7 -1.57 -12.57 -1.45
N THR A 8 -2.70 -12.59 -2.14
CA THR A 8 -2.72 -12.55 -3.61
C THR A 8 -2.65 -11.11 -4.09
N VAL A 9 -1.73 -10.85 -5.02
CA VAL A 9 -1.64 -9.58 -5.74
C VAL A 9 -2.81 -9.50 -6.72
N VAL A 10 -3.76 -8.62 -6.44
CA VAL A 10 -4.94 -8.42 -7.31
C VAL A 10 -4.66 -7.35 -8.34
N ARG A 11 -3.81 -6.39 -8.01
CA ARG A 11 -3.44 -5.29 -8.91
C ARG A 11 -2.04 -4.78 -8.57
N GLU A 12 -1.28 -4.41 -9.58
CA GLU A 12 0.04 -3.81 -9.41
C GLU A 12 0.18 -2.59 -10.32
N ARG A 13 0.83 -1.55 -9.80
CA ARG A 13 1.33 -0.42 -10.57
C ARG A 13 2.82 -0.28 -10.35
N ILE A 14 3.56 -0.24 -11.46
CA ILE A 14 4.99 0.06 -11.46
C ILE A 14 5.17 1.49 -11.96
N ILE A 15 5.88 2.30 -11.18
CA ILE A 15 6.22 3.68 -11.49
C ILE A 15 7.73 3.74 -11.64
N VAL A 16 8.21 3.97 -12.86
CA VAL A 16 9.63 4.08 -13.14
C VAL A 16 10.09 5.48 -12.75
N HIS A 17 10.76 5.60 -11.60
CA HIS A 17 11.48 6.81 -11.22
C HIS A 17 12.93 6.72 -11.71
N GLY A 18 13.46 7.81 -12.26
CA GLY A 18 14.92 7.95 -12.48
C GLY A 18 15.66 7.67 -11.16
N HIS A 19 16.80 6.98 -11.24
CA HIS A 19 17.53 6.33 -10.13
C HIS A 19 17.26 6.86 -8.70
N PRO A 20 16.99 5.97 -7.71
CA PRO A 20 16.75 4.52 -7.83
C PRO A 20 15.25 4.27 -8.08
N GLY A 21 14.91 3.81 -9.27
CA GLY A 21 14.80 2.37 -9.50
C GLY A 21 13.45 1.86 -9.00
N GLU A 22 12.43 2.05 -9.84
CA GLU A 22 11.07 1.47 -9.75
C GLU A 22 10.36 1.48 -8.38
N LEU A 23 9.23 2.17 -8.34
CA LEU A 23 8.28 2.12 -7.24
C LEU A 23 7.11 1.22 -7.63
N HIS A 24 6.91 0.13 -6.88
CA HIS A 24 5.77 -0.75 -7.01
C HIS A 24 4.74 -0.41 -5.95
N ILE A 25 3.48 -0.29 -6.38
CA ILE A 25 2.32 -0.18 -5.50
C ILE A 25 1.40 -1.34 -5.84
N ARG A 26 1.13 -2.20 -4.87
CA ARG A 26 0.34 -3.43 -5.02
C ARG A 26 -0.91 -3.36 -4.16
N LEU A 27 -2.03 -3.78 -4.73
CA LEU A 27 -3.23 -4.12 -3.97
C LEU A 27 -3.21 -5.62 -3.71
N LEU A 28 -3.18 -6.00 -2.43
CA LEU A 28 -3.16 -7.39 -1.99
C LEU A 28 -4.47 -7.74 -1.28
N HIS A 29 -5.00 -8.93 -1.56
CA HIS A 29 -6.09 -9.52 -0.79
C HIS A 29 -5.54 -10.66 0.07
N GLY A 30 -5.83 -10.61 1.37
CA GLY A 30 -5.42 -11.66 2.30
C GLY A 30 -6.16 -12.97 2.01
N GLU A 31 -5.44 -14.08 2.14
CA GLU A 31 -6.01 -15.43 2.07
C GLU A 31 -5.92 -16.11 3.44
N ASN A 32 -6.55 -17.29 3.56
CA ASN A 32 -6.54 -18.10 4.79
C ASN A 32 -7.01 -17.29 6.02
N GLY A 33 -6.15 -17.17 7.04
CA GLY A 33 -6.44 -16.44 8.28
C GLY A 33 -6.65 -14.93 8.10
N ASP A 34 -6.30 -14.36 6.95
CA ASP A 34 -6.50 -12.96 6.60
C ASP A 34 -7.57 -12.78 5.50
N ALA A 35 -8.39 -13.81 5.24
CA ALA A 35 -9.44 -13.77 4.23
C ALA A 35 -10.35 -12.53 4.36
N GLY A 36 -10.50 -11.82 3.24
CA GLY A 36 -11.33 -10.61 3.14
C GLY A 36 -10.64 -9.31 3.58
N ARG A 37 -9.49 -9.39 4.26
CA ARG A 37 -8.64 -8.22 4.51
C ARG A 37 -7.95 -7.79 3.22
N LYS A 38 -7.73 -6.50 3.09
CA LYS A 38 -7.12 -5.90 1.90
C LYS A 38 -6.01 -4.98 2.36
N CYS A 39 -4.93 -4.88 1.60
CA CYS A 39 -3.88 -3.93 1.91
C CYS A 39 -3.27 -3.34 0.64
N ILE A 40 -2.75 -2.13 0.77
CA ILE A 40 -1.94 -1.50 -0.27
C ILE A 40 -0.50 -1.56 0.19
N HIS A 41 0.32 -2.27 -0.56
CA HIS A 41 1.72 -2.57 -0.26
C HIS A 41 2.63 -1.81 -1.21
N ARG A 42 3.62 -1.12 -0.66
CA ARG A 42 4.62 -0.38 -1.42
C ARG A 42 5.95 -1.10 -1.36
N ILE A 43 6.64 -1.17 -2.50
CA ILE A 43 7.97 -1.73 -2.64
C ILE A 43 8.81 -0.80 -3.51
N GLN A 44 10.01 -0.46 -3.08
CA GLN A 44 10.95 0.36 -3.83
C GLN A 44 12.37 -0.15 -3.61
N MET A 45 13.22 -0.03 -4.63
CA MET A 45 14.66 -0.19 -4.45
C MET A 45 15.25 1.12 -3.94
N GLY A 46 15.74 1.12 -2.71
CA GLY A 46 16.45 2.24 -2.11
C GLY A 46 17.91 2.34 -2.61
N PRO A 47 18.63 3.41 -2.21
CA PRO A 47 20.05 3.56 -2.47
C PRO A 47 20.86 2.34 -2.01
N GLY A 48 21.86 1.95 -2.81
CA GLY A 48 22.68 0.77 -2.52
C GLY A 48 21.99 -0.58 -2.79
N GLY A 49 20.86 -0.58 -3.53
CA GLY A 49 20.15 -1.81 -3.88
C GLY A 49 19.36 -2.43 -2.74
N ARG A 50 19.13 -1.68 -1.66
CA ARG A 50 18.35 -2.16 -0.51
C ARG A 50 16.86 -2.11 -0.83
N LEU A 51 16.18 -3.24 -0.75
CA LEU A 51 14.71 -3.29 -0.83
C LEU A 51 14.09 -2.54 0.36
N GLN A 52 13.26 -1.55 0.05
CA GLN A 52 12.38 -0.87 1.00
C GLN A 52 10.95 -1.30 0.72
N SER A 53 10.24 -1.73 1.75
CA SER A 53 8.88 -2.27 1.59
C SER A 53 8.05 -1.97 2.84
N ASP A 54 6.85 -1.43 2.64
CA ASP A 54 5.94 -1.04 3.71
C ASP A 54 4.46 -1.19 3.32
N ILE A 55 3.63 -1.60 4.29
CA ILE A 55 2.17 -1.60 4.12
C ILE A 55 1.68 -0.18 4.36
N VAL A 56 1.20 0.45 3.29
CA VAL A 56 0.68 1.82 3.31
C VAL A 56 -0.68 1.85 3.99
N TYR A 57 -1.57 0.94 3.58
CA TYR A 57 -2.91 0.83 4.17
C TYR A 57 -3.25 -0.61 4.48
N LEU A 58 -3.93 -0.78 5.60
CA LEU A 58 -4.53 -2.04 6.04
C LEU A 58 -6.03 -1.82 6.22
N TYR A 59 -6.83 -2.53 5.44
CA TYR A 59 -8.28 -2.46 5.46
C TYR A 59 -8.85 -3.72 6.10
N ASP A 60 -9.82 -3.53 7.01
CA ASP A 60 -10.62 -4.64 7.52
C ASP A 60 -11.59 -5.18 6.46
N THR A 61 -12.32 -6.23 6.82
CA THR A 61 -13.27 -6.93 5.95
C THR A 61 -14.53 -6.10 5.65
N THR A 62 -14.79 -5.05 6.42
CA THR A 62 -15.99 -4.21 6.31
C THR A 62 -15.85 -3.12 5.25
N VAL A 63 -14.61 -2.76 4.89
CA VAL A 63 -14.37 -1.75 3.84
C VAL A 63 -14.72 -2.34 2.46
N PRO A 64 -15.65 -1.71 1.71
CA PRO A 64 -16.01 -2.14 0.37
C PRO A 64 -14.80 -2.12 -0.59
N ALA A 65 -14.70 -3.11 -1.47
CA ALA A 65 -13.59 -3.23 -2.42
C ALA A 65 -13.43 -1.98 -3.29
N GLU A 66 -14.54 -1.39 -3.75
CA GLU A 66 -14.55 -0.16 -4.55
C GLU A 66 -13.83 1.01 -3.86
N LYS A 67 -13.97 1.15 -2.53
CA LYS A 67 -13.27 2.20 -1.79
C LYS A 67 -11.76 1.94 -1.75
N VAL A 68 -11.37 0.68 -1.56
CA VAL A 68 -9.97 0.26 -1.55
C VAL A 68 -9.33 0.45 -2.93
N GLU A 69 -10.06 0.15 -4.00
CA GLU A 69 -9.59 0.36 -5.37
C GLU A 69 -9.43 1.84 -5.70
N LEU A 70 -10.35 2.70 -5.26
CA LEU A 70 -10.22 4.15 -5.41
C LEU A 70 -8.99 4.68 -4.67
N ASP A 71 -8.77 4.25 -3.42
CA ASP A 71 -7.56 4.60 -2.68
C ASP A 71 -6.31 4.12 -3.44
N PHE A 72 -6.29 2.88 -3.94
CA PHE A 72 -5.20 2.35 -4.76
C PHE A 72 -4.92 3.22 -5.99
N GLU A 73 -5.95 3.65 -6.73
CA GLU A 73 -5.79 4.47 -7.92
C GLU A 73 -5.20 5.85 -7.63
N VAL A 74 -5.62 6.47 -6.53
CA VAL A 74 -5.06 7.76 -6.09
C VAL A 74 -3.56 7.60 -5.81
N LEU A 75 -3.19 6.55 -5.06
CA LEU A 75 -1.79 6.32 -4.71
C LEU A 75 -0.95 5.93 -5.93
N ALA A 76 -1.50 5.11 -6.82
CA ALA A 76 -0.86 4.64 -8.05
C ALA A 76 -0.64 5.75 -9.10
N ARG A 77 -1.46 6.81 -9.09
CA ARG A 77 -1.31 7.97 -9.98
C ARG A 77 -0.38 9.05 -9.40
N GLY A 78 -0.37 9.21 -8.08
CA GLY A 78 0.32 10.31 -7.40
C GLY A 78 1.84 10.16 -7.27
N GLY A 79 2.41 8.99 -7.58
CA GLY A 79 3.86 8.78 -7.48
C GLY A 79 4.39 9.05 -6.07
N LEU A 80 3.88 8.30 -5.09
CA LEU A 80 4.19 8.51 -3.68
C LEU A 80 5.62 8.07 -3.35
N VAL A 81 6.54 9.01 -3.51
CA VAL A 81 7.99 8.82 -3.36
C VAL A 81 8.47 8.93 -1.91
N SER A 82 7.61 9.28 -0.95
CA SER A 82 8.00 9.38 0.46
C SER A 82 6.88 9.04 1.45
N VAL A 83 7.26 8.65 2.68
CA VAL A 83 6.34 8.44 3.82
C VAL A 83 5.58 9.74 4.16
N GLY A 84 6.20 10.91 4.00
CA GLY A 84 5.53 12.20 4.25
C GLY A 84 4.38 12.48 3.28
N GLN A 85 4.55 12.15 2.00
CA GLN A 85 3.47 12.27 1.01
C GLN A 85 2.35 11.25 1.25
N LEU A 86 2.68 10.07 1.77
CA LEU A 86 1.67 9.10 2.20
C LEU A 86 0.82 9.67 3.32
N HIS A 87 1.42 10.20 4.38
CA HIS A 87 0.67 10.82 5.47
C HIS A 87 -0.17 12.03 5.02
N HIS A 88 0.33 12.81 4.05
CA HIS A 88 -0.45 13.90 3.46
C HIS A 88 -1.65 13.38 2.66
N THR A 89 -1.45 12.34 1.84
CA THR A 89 -2.55 11.70 1.10
C THR A 89 -3.52 10.96 2.02
N GLU A 90 -3.04 10.33 3.11
CA GLU A 90 -3.85 9.77 4.20
C GLU A 90 -4.75 10.82 4.83
N PHE A 91 -4.19 11.98 5.17
CA PHE A 91 -4.93 13.11 5.72
C PHE A 91 -6.00 13.60 4.76
N MET A 92 -5.68 13.71 3.46
CA MET A 92 -6.61 14.09 2.39
C MET A 92 -7.72 13.05 2.17
N LEU A 93 -7.41 11.77 2.36
CA LEU A 93 -8.32 10.65 2.14
C LEU A 93 -9.15 10.26 3.36
N ASN A 94 -9.15 11.05 4.46
CA ASN A 94 -9.84 10.77 5.73
C ASN A 94 -11.33 10.35 5.56
N ARG A 95 -11.53 9.07 5.28
CA ARG A 95 -12.80 8.35 5.12
C ARG A 95 -12.82 7.26 6.19
N GLY A 96 -13.22 7.63 7.41
CA GLY A 96 -13.55 6.70 8.49
C GLY A 96 -12.37 5.84 9.01
N VAL A 97 -12.61 5.10 10.08
CA VAL A 97 -11.62 4.41 10.92
C VAL A 97 -10.65 3.55 10.10
N ARG A 98 -9.50 4.12 9.76
CA ARG A 98 -8.35 3.43 9.15
C ARG A 98 -7.30 3.30 10.25
N HIS A 99 -6.85 2.08 10.52
CA HIS A 99 -5.73 1.90 11.44
C HIS A 99 -4.43 2.27 10.71
N ALA A 100 -4.01 3.52 10.85
CA ALA A 100 -2.64 3.91 10.53
C ALA A 100 -1.70 3.07 11.40
N ARG A 101 -0.73 2.40 10.79
CA ARG A 101 0.19 1.55 11.53
C ARG A 101 1.18 2.44 12.30
N SER A 102 1.14 2.40 13.63
CA SER A 102 2.22 2.91 14.47
C SER A 102 3.52 2.23 14.07
N GLN A 103 4.55 3.05 13.89
CA GLN A 103 5.93 2.60 13.75
C GLN A 103 6.28 1.73 14.96
N GLY A 104 6.72 0.50 14.68
CA GLY A 104 7.33 -0.41 15.64
C GLY A 104 8.68 -0.83 15.10
#